data_AF-A0A815DE41-F1
#
_entry.id   AF-A0A815DE41-F1
#
_cell.length_a   1.000
_cell.length_b   1.000
_cell.length_c   1.000
_cell.angle_alpha   90.00
_cell.angle_beta   90.00
_cell.angle_gamma   90.00
#
_symmetry.space_group_name_H-M   'P 1'
#
loop_
_entity.id
_entity.type
_entity.pdbx_description
1 polymer ?
#
loop_
_entity_poly.entity_id
_entity_poly.type
_entity_poly.pdbx_seq_one_letter_code
_entity_poly.pdbx_strand_id
1 'polypeptide(L)'
;MAHFDWPDFGYSRDPWNVYYNGRLIDGVSSTNFRLLGDGYAKDPWNVYFMGRRVEGASSLSFEPLGGARAIDAFDRYYCGQRLNDPFPPKRLF
;
A
#
# COMPACT_ATOMS: atom_id res chain seq x y z
N MET A 1 5.30 11.94 -26.22
CA MET A 1 5.09 12.16 -24.78
C MET A 1 4.71 10.83 -24.16
N ALA A 2 5.63 10.12 -23.50
CA ALA A 2 5.35 8.81 -22.94
C ALA A 2 4.52 8.96 -21.66
N HIS A 3 3.19 8.83 -21.77
CA HIS A 3 2.32 8.62 -20.63
C HIS A 3 2.44 7.13 -20.29
N PHE A 4 3.26 6.80 -19.29
CA PHE A 4 3.38 5.42 -18.82
C PHE A 4 2.15 5.12 -17.97
N ASP A 5 1.08 4.77 -18.66
CA ASP A 5 -0.17 4.23 -18.14
C ASP A 5 0.18 2.84 -17.58
N TRP A 6 0.69 2.80 -16.33
CA TRP A 6 0.77 1.54 -15.61
C TRP A 6 -0.68 1.11 -15.38
N PRO A 7 -1.17 0.05 -16.04
CA PRO A 7 -2.56 -0.35 -15.93
C PRO A 7 -2.86 -0.52 -14.46
N ASP A 8 -3.80 0.30 -13.96
CA ASP A 8 -4.26 0.23 -12.59
C ASP A 8 -4.43 -1.25 -12.24
N PHE A 9 -3.68 -1.73 -11.24
CA PHE A 9 -3.45 -3.16 -10.92
C PHE A 9 -4.72 -3.91 -10.46
N GLY A 10 -5.89 -3.53 -10.95
CA GLY A 10 -7.22 -3.91 -10.49
C GLY A 10 -7.89 -2.82 -9.68
N TYR A 11 -7.20 -1.74 -9.30
CA TYR A 11 -7.79 -0.69 -8.48
C TYR A 11 -8.64 0.27 -9.29
N SER A 12 -9.83 0.56 -8.81
CA SER A 12 -10.67 1.65 -9.30
C SER A 12 -11.25 2.42 -8.12
N ARG A 13 -11.66 3.66 -8.35
CA ARG A 13 -12.25 4.49 -7.30
C ARG A 13 -13.35 5.37 -7.86
N ASP A 14 -14.33 5.65 -7.01
CA ASP A 14 -15.31 6.72 -7.19
C ASP A 14 -15.10 7.76 -6.06
N PRO A 15 -15.86 8.88 -6.01
CA PRO A 15 -15.69 9.89 -4.97
C PRO A 15 -15.87 9.37 -3.54
N TRP A 16 -16.57 8.26 -3.34
CA TRP A 16 -16.96 7.70 -2.04
C TRP A 16 -16.24 6.40 -1.72
N ASN A 17 -15.93 5.59 -2.74
CA ASN A 17 -15.48 4.22 -2.56
C ASN A 17 -14.23 3.90 -3.38
N VAL A 18 -13.50 2.89 -2.90
CA VAL A 18 -12.38 2.29 -3.63
C VAL A 18 -12.68 0.81 -3.85
N TYR A 19 -12.34 0.32 -5.03
CA TYR A 19 -12.57 -1.06 -5.45
C TYR A 19 -11.27 -1.70 -5.90
N TYR A 20 -11.21 -3.02 -5.79
CA TYR A 20 -10.18 -3.86 -6.37
C TYR A 20 -10.82 -4.99 -7.17
N ASN A 21 -10.51 -5.10 -8.46
CA ASN A 21 -11.12 -6.03 -9.42
C ASN A 21 -12.66 -6.00 -9.34
N GLY A 22 -13.24 -4.79 -9.27
CA GLY A 22 -14.68 -4.58 -9.16
C GLY A 22 -15.30 -4.90 -7.78
N ARG A 23 -14.49 -5.25 -6.78
CA ARG A 23 -14.96 -5.49 -5.41
C ARG A 23 -14.69 -4.30 -4.52
N LEU A 24 -15.70 -3.85 -3.78
CA LEU A 24 -15.58 -2.77 -2.80
C LEU A 24 -14.55 -3.16 -1.74
N ILE A 25 -13.62 -2.25 -1.45
CA ILE A 25 -12.72 -2.35 -0.31
C ILE A 25 -13.31 -1.52 0.82
N ASP A 26 -13.69 -2.19 1.91
CA ASP A 26 -14.32 -1.53 3.05
C ASP A 26 -13.31 -0.71 3.87
N GLY A 27 -13.75 0.43 4.40
CA GLY A 27 -12.94 1.28 5.28
C GLY A 27 -11.84 2.09 4.60
N VAL A 28 -11.75 2.08 3.26
CA VAL A 28 -10.78 2.90 2.52
C VAL A 28 -11.27 4.34 2.40
N SER A 29 -10.41 5.29 2.75
CA SER A 29 -10.66 6.68 2.39
C SER A 29 -10.38 6.89 0.91
N SER A 30 -11.42 7.03 0.09
CA SER A 30 -11.33 7.45 -1.33
C SER A 30 -10.61 8.81 -1.46
N THR A 31 -10.76 9.64 -0.44
CA THR A 31 -10.09 10.94 -0.31
C THR A 31 -8.61 10.71 -0.06
N ASN A 32 -7.77 11.18 -0.99
CA ASN A 32 -6.31 10.99 -1.00
C ASN A 32 -5.84 9.54 -1.14
N PHE A 33 -6.68 8.65 -1.67
CA PHE A 33 -6.22 7.33 -2.10
C PHE A 33 -5.18 7.47 -3.22
N ARG A 34 -4.05 6.78 -3.09
CA ARG A 34 -2.93 6.81 -4.04
C ARG A 34 -2.46 5.40 -4.35
N LEU A 35 -2.25 5.14 -5.64
CA LEU A 35 -1.57 3.94 -6.11
C LEU A 35 -0.06 4.14 -5.91
N LEU A 36 0.58 3.15 -5.30
CA LEU A 36 2.01 3.15 -5.05
C LEU A 36 2.78 2.33 -6.09
N GLY A 37 2.08 1.48 -6.85
CA GLY A 37 2.67 0.54 -7.80
C GLY A 37 2.91 -0.84 -7.19
N ASP A 38 3.29 -1.82 -8.03
CA ASP A 38 3.57 -3.21 -7.60
C ASP A 38 2.44 -3.88 -6.80
N GLY A 39 1.18 -3.50 -7.07
CA GLY A 39 0.00 -3.96 -6.34
C GLY A 39 -0.26 -3.23 -5.01
N TYR A 40 0.62 -2.34 -4.58
CA TYR A 40 0.42 -1.50 -3.40
C TYR A 40 -0.37 -0.23 -3.71
N ALA A 41 -1.21 0.15 -2.75
CA ALA A 41 -1.91 1.41 -2.70
C ALA A 41 -2.01 1.88 -1.25
N LYS A 42 -2.29 3.16 -1.02
CA LYS A 42 -2.51 3.68 0.32
C LYS A 42 -3.57 4.77 0.35
N ASP A 43 -4.21 4.88 1.50
CA ASP A 43 -4.97 6.06 1.90
C ASP A 43 -4.19 6.81 3.02
N PRO A 44 -4.72 7.92 3.58
CA PRO A 44 -4.04 8.63 4.67
C PRO A 44 -3.73 7.79 5.91
N TRP A 45 -4.46 6.71 6.16
CA TRP A 45 -4.43 5.93 7.39
C TRP A 45 -3.89 4.51 7.21
N ASN A 46 -4.05 3.94 6.02
CA ASN A 46 -3.89 2.52 5.76
C ASN A 46 -3.15 2.27 4.44
N VAL A 47 -2.50 1.11 4.39
CA VAL A 47 -1.86 0.58 3.18
C VAL A 47 -2.60 -0.67 2.74
N TYR A 48 -2.69 -0.87 1.43
CA TYR A 48 -3.38 -1.97 0.79
C TYR A 48 -2.47 -2.65 -0.23
N PHE A 49 -2.55 -3.97 -0.30
CA PHE A 49 -1.92 -4.80 -1.32
C PHE A 49 -3.00 -5.61 -2.02
N MET A 50 -3.16 -5.40 -3.33
CA MET A 50 -4.16 -6.09 -4.16
C MET A 50 -5.57 -6.15 -3.52
N GLY A 51 -6.04 -5.01 -3.03
CA GLY A 51 -7.36 -4.86 -2.40
C GLY A 51 -7.46 -5.32 -0.95
N ARG A 52 -6.36 -5.78 -0.34
CA ARG A 52 -6.33 -6.24 1.06
C ARG A 52 -5.53 -5.26 1.91
N ARG A 53 -6.04 -4.90 3.09
CA ARG A 53 -5.31 -4.07 4.05
C ARG A 53 -4.06 -4.80 4.52
N VAL A 54 -2.95 -4.07 4.55
CA VAL A 54 -1.66 -4.53 5.10
C VAL A 54 -1.66 -4.20 6.59
N GLU A 55 -1.84 -5.22 7.42
CA GLU A 55 -1.90 -5.04 8.87
C GLU A 55 -0.57 -4.56 9.44
N GLY A 56 -0.63 -3.55 10.32
CA GLY A 56 0.52 -2.95 10.98
C GLY A 56 1.35 -1.99 10.11
N ALA A 57 1.02 -1.81 8.83
CA ALA A 57 1.75 -0.90 7.95
C ALA A 57 1.46 0.57 8.27
N SER A 58 2.53 1.36 8.37
CA SER A 58 2.46 2.81 8.55
C SER A 58 2.31 3.53 7.20
N SER A 59 1.10 4.00 6.87
CA SER A 59 0.81 4.75 5.63
C SER A 59 1.72 5.98 5.41
N LEU A 60 2.18 6.59 6.51
CA LEU A 60 3.02 7.78 6.53
C LEU A 60 4.44 7.51 6.06
N SER A 61 4.97 6.32 6.32
CA SER A 61 6.35 5.93 6.01
C SER A 61 6.47 4.78 5.03
N PHE A 62 5.35 4.28 4.49
CA PHE A 62 5.34 3.15 3.57
C PHE A 62 5.95 3.50 2.21
N GLU A 63 6.94 2.69 1.81
CA GLU A 63 7.71 2.82 0.58
C GLU A 63 7.78 1.48 -0.17
N PRO A 64 7.18 1.37 -1.38
CA PRO A 64 7.35 0.19 -2.22
C PRO A 64 8.77 0.13 -2.79
N LEU A 65 9.40 -1.05 -2.76
CA LEU A 65 10.77 -1.28 -3.23
C LEU A 65 10.83 -2.04 -4.56
N GLY A 66 9.71 -2.23 -5.26
CA GLY A 66 9.62 -3.05 -6.46
C GLY A 66 9.39 -4.53 -6.18
N GLY A 67 8.74 -5.23 -7.12
CA GLY A 67 8.60 -6.68 -7.09
C GLY A 67 7.78 -7.18 -5.90
N ALA A 68 6.69 -6.48 -5.59
CA ALA A 68 5.81 -6.72 -4.44
C ALA A 68 6.48 -6.62 -3.06
N ARG A 69 7.68 -6.04 -2.96
CA ARG A 69 8.32 -5.71 -1.69
C ARG A 69 8.02 -4.28 -1.29
N ALA A 70 7.93 -4.04 0.01
CA ALA A 70 7.84 -2.70 0.57
C ALA A 70 8.48 -2.65 1.97
N ILE A 71 8.74 -1.44 2.44
CA ILE A 71 9.20 -1.18 3.80
C ILE A 71 8.37 -0.05 4.39
N ASP A 72 8.34 0.03 5.70
CA ASP A 72 7.99 1.27 6.38
C ASP A 72 9.06 1.63 7.42
N ALA A 73 8.77 2.57 8.32
CA ALA A 73 9.71 3.01 9.34
C ALA A 73 10.07 1.91 10.37
N PHE A 74 9.33 0.81 10.43
CA PHE A 74 9.38 -0.21 11.47
C PHE A 74 9.59 -1.63 10.94
N ASP A 75 9.05 -1.93 9.76
CA ASP A 75 8.84 -3.30 9.30
C ASP A 75 9.12 -3.44 7.79
N ARG A 76 9.32 -4.69 7.35
CA ARG A 76 9.43 -5.05 5.93
C ARG A 76 8.19 -5.82 5.50
N TYR A 77 7.81 -5.68 4.25
CA TYR A 77 6.62 -6.31 3.69
C TYR A 77 6.95 -7.02 2.38
N TYR A 78 6.33 -8.18 2.19
CA TYR A 78 6.35 -8.91 0.93
C TYR A 78 4.95 -9.39 0.58
N CYS A 79 4.47 -9.02 -0.60
CA CYS A 79 3.11 -9.32 -1.07
C CYS A 79 2.02 -8.94 -0.05
N GLY A 80 2.16 -7.77 0.59
CA GLY A 80 1.23 -7.29 1.60
C GLY A 80 1.29 -7.99 2.96
N GLN A 81 2.24 -8.90 3.17
CA GLN A 81 2.46 -9.54 4.46
C GLN A 81 3.67 -8.93 5.15
N ARG A 82 3.52 -8.60 6.43
CA ARG A 82 4.64 -8.20 7.26
C ARG A 82 5.61 -9.36 7.43
N LEU A 83 6.85 -9.15 7.03
CA LEU A 83 7.97 -10.02 7.37
C LEU A 83 8.35 -9.73 8.81
N ASN A 84 8.17 -10.72 9.69
CA ASN A 84 8.38 -10.63 11.13
C ASN A 84 9.87 -10.53 11.55
N ASP A 85 10.71 -9.93 10.72
CA ASP A 85 12.08 -9.59 11.09
C ASP A 85 12.06 -8.24 11.82
N PRO A 86 12.21 -8.21 13.15
CA PRO A 86 12.23 -6.95 13.88
C PRO A 86 13.34 -6.08 13.30
N PHE A 87 12.99 -4.88 12.84
CA PHE A 87 13.99 -3.87 12.57
C PHE A 87 14.76 -3.67 13.88
N PRO A 88 16.11 -3.75 13.86
CA PRO A 88 16.88 -3.63 15.09
C PRO A 88 16.44 -2.35 15.80
N PRO A 89 16.18 -2.38 17.11
CA PRO A 89 15.74 -1.20 17.83
C PRO A 89 16.73 -0.08 17.51
N LYS A 90 16.22 1.09 17.11
CA LYS A 90 17.03 2.27 16.85
C LYS A 90 18.02 2.39 18.00
N ARG A 91 19.29 2.16 17.72
CA ARG A 91 20.36 2.28 18.71
C ARG A 91 20.37 3.76 19.08
N LEU A 92 19.73 4.10 20.21
CA LEU A 92 19.87 5.40 20.82
C LEU A 92 21.36 5.47 21.22
N PHE A 93 22.12 6.27 20.48
CA PHE A 93 23.44 6.73 20.92
C PHE A 93 23.24 7.87 21.92
#